data_AF-A0A9X0USM6-F1
#
_entry.id   AF-A0A9X0USM6-F1
#
_cell.length_a   1.000
_cell.length_b   1.000
_cell.length_c   1.000
_cell.angle_alpha   90.00
_cell.angle_beta   90.00
_cell.angle_gamma   90.00
#
_symmetry.space_group_name_H-M   'P 1'
#
loop_
_entity.id
_entity.type
_entity.pdbx_description
1 polymer ?
#
loop_
_entity_poly.entity_id
_entity_poly.type
_entity_poly.pdbx_seq_one_letter_code
_entity_poly.pdbx_strand_id
1 'polypeptide(L)'
;MQEHEKSLYTLLVMGALIALGKVLASDEKITPRLVIGRVILGSAISTAAGAALIQFPDISPVAINGLGAGLGILGYQFCELWLRRRLGGDKRETKE
;
A
#
# COMPACT_ATOMS: atom_id res chain seq x y z
N MET A 1 30.69 -3.27 7.27
CA MET A 1 29.33 -3.71 6.94
C MET A 1 28.62 -2.52 6.33
N GLN A 2 28.38 -2.54 5.02
CA GLN A 2 27.90 -1.36 4.29
C GLN A 2 26.48 -0.99 4.75
N GLU A 3 26.20 0.30 4.88
CA GLU A 3 24.85 0.79 5.20
C GLU A 3 23.79 0.35 4.17
N HIS A 4 24.24 0.07 2.94
CA HIS A 4 23.39 -0.47 1.87
C HIS A 4 22.91 -1.89 2.17
N GLU A 5 23.77 -2.77 2.72
CA GLU A 5 23.39 -4.13 3.07
C GLU A 5 22.37 -4.13 4.21
N LYS A 6 22.57 -3.27 5.21
CA LYS A 6 21.58 -3.08 6.29
C LYS A 6 20.27 -2.54 5.75
N SER A 7 20.29 -1.53 4.88
CA SER A 7 19.08 -0.95 4.31
C SER A 7 18.28 -1.96 3.49
N LEU A 8 18.96 -2.79 2.69
CA LEU A 8 18.33 -3.88 1.94
C LEU A 8 17.71 -4.91 2.88
N TYR A 9 18.40 -5.28 3.96
CA TYR A 9 17.88 -6.21 4.94
C TYR A 9 16.64 -5.66 5.65
N THR A 10 16.68 -4.39 6.06
CA THR A 10 15.53 -3.73 6.70
C THR A 10 14.35 -3.64 5.73
N LEU A 11 14.57 -3.28 4.46
CA LEU A 11 13.51 -3.28 3.43
C LEU A 11 12.91 -4.67 3.24
N LEU A 12 13.75 -5.71 3.20
CA LEU A 12 13.30 -7.09 3.04
C LEU A 12 12.45 -7.56 4.23
N VAL A 13 12.89 -7.27 5.46
CA VAL A 13 12.13 -7.59 6.68
C VAL A 13 10.81 -6.80 6.72
N MET A 14 10.84 -5.51 6.39
CA MET A 14 9.63 -4.68 6.35
C MET A 14 8.65 -5.19 5.27
N GLY A 15 9.15 -5.55 4.09
CA GLY A 15 8.37 -6.14 3.01
C GLY A 15 7.73 -7.47 3.41
N ALA A 16 8.48 -8.33 4.09
CA ALA A 16 7.97 -9.59 4.64
C ALA A 16 6.87 -9.36 5.68
N LEU A 17 7.05 -8.41 6.60
CA LEU A 17 6.05 -8.04 7.61
C LEU A 17 4.76 -7.49 6.96
N ILE A 18 4.89 -6.61 5.97
CA ILE A 18 3.73 -6.07 5.24
C ILE A 18 3.01 -7.17 4.45
N ALA A 19 3.74 -8.08 3.81
CA ALA A 19 3.16 -9.22 3.11
C ALA A 19 2.40 -10.14 4.08
N LEU A 20 2.97 -10.41 5.27
CA LEU A 20 2.31 -11.17 6.32
C LEU A 20 1.02 -10.49 6.79
N GLY A 21 1.07 -9.18 7.06
CA GLY A 21 -0.09 -8.40 7.46
C GLY A 21 -1.18 -8.40 6.38
N LYS A 22 -0.79 -8.33 5.09
CA LYS A 22 -1.73 -8.43 3.98
C LYS A 22 -2.37 -9.81 3.86
N VAL A 23 -1.61 -10.89 4.03
CA VAL A 23 -2.16 -12.26 4.00
C VAL A 23 -3.13 -12.47 5.17
N LEU A 24 -2.81 -11.93 6.35
CA LEU A 24 -3.67 -12.05 7.52
C LEU A 24 -4.94 -11.19 7.42
N ALA A 25 -4.87 -10.07 6.72
CA ALA A 25 -5.98 -9.12 6.57
C ALA A 25 -6.80 -9.29 5.27
N SER A 26 -6.43 -10.18 4.35
CA SER A 26 -7.11 -10.32 3.06
C SER A 26 -7.11 -11.75 2.52
N ASP A 27 -8.30 -12.28 2.29
CA ASP A 27 -8.56 -13.59 1.66
C ASP A 27 -8.66 -13.51 0.11
N GLU A 28 -8.20 -12.41 -0.48
CA GLU A 28 -8.38 -12.14 -1.91
C GLU A 28 -7.29 -12.82 -2.75
N LYS A 29 -7.69 -13.58 -3.78
CA LYS A 29 -6.77 -14.10 -4.82
C LYS A 29 -5.99 -12.93 -5.42
N ILE A 30 -4.73 -12.78 -5.02
CA ILE A 30 -3.83 -11.73 -5.49
C ILE A 30 -3.58 -11.95 -6.99
N THR A 31 -4.34 -11.26 -7.85
CA THR A 31 -4.06 -11.25 -9.28
C THR A 31 -2.97 -10.22 -9.60
N PRO A 32 -2.06 -10.50 -10.54
CA PRO A 32 -0.96 -9.59 -10.88
C PRO A 32 -1.44 -8.20 -11.32
N ARG A 33 -2.64 -8.09 -11.93
CA ARG A 33 -3.29 -6.83 -12.26
C ARG A 33 -3.60 -5.96 -11.03
N LEU A 34 -4.09 -6.57 -9.94
CA LEU A 34 -4.37 -5.86 -8.69
C LEU A 34 -3.09 -5.42 -7.98
N VAL A 35 -2.04 -6.24 -8.04
CA VAL A 35 -0.72 -5.88 -7.48
C VAL A 35 -0.17 -4.63 -8.16
N ILE A 36 -0.20 -4.57 -9.49
CA ILE A 36 0.30 -3.40 -10.23
C ILE A 36 -0.50 -2.14 -9.87
N GLY A 37 -1.84 -2.23 -9.82
CA GLY A 37 -2.67 -1.11 -9.40
C GLY A 37 -2.38 -0.63 -7.97
N ARG A 38 -2.19 -1.57 -7.04
CA ARG A 38 -1.81 -1.31 -5.64
C ARG A 38 -0.48 -0.58 -5.53
N VAL A 39 0.51 -1.02 -6.30
CA VAL A 39 1.85 -0.42 -6.30
C VAL A 39 1.79 1.01 -6.84
N ILE A 40 1.06 1.26 -7.93
CA ILE A 40 0.92 2.60 -8.53
C ILE A 40 0.21 3.58 -7.57
N LEU A 41 -0.88 3.16 -6.94
CA LEU A 41 -1.61 4.01 -5.99
C LEU A 41 -0.77 4.28 -4.74
N GLY A 42 -0.10 3.26 -4.20
CA GLY A 42 0.77 3.41 -3.05
C GLY A 42 1.96 4.33 -3.33
N SER A 43 2.61 4.21 -4.49
CA SER A 43 3.74 5.06 -4.87
C SER A 43 3.30 6.51 -5.13
N ALA A 44 2.15 6.72 -5.77
CA ALA A 44 1.59 8.06 -5.98
C ALA A 44 1.30 8.77 -4.65
N ILE A 45 0.66 8.07 -3.71
CA ILE A 45 0.31 8.64 -2.41
C ILE A 45 1.55 8.84 -1.53
N SER A 46 2.53 7.93 -1.58
CA SER A 46 3.83 8.11 -0.90
C SER A 46 4.58 9.33 -1.45
N THR A 47 4.54 9.56 -2.76
CA THR A 47 5.13 10.73 -3.40
C THR A 47 4.41 12.01 -2.98
N ALA A 48 3.07 11.99 -2.92
CA ALA A 48 2.27 13.11 -2.43
C ALA A 48 2.56 13.43 -0.95
N ALA A 49 2.76 12.42 -0.11
CA ALA A 49 3.16 12.60 1.28
C ALA A 49 4.57 13.23 1.39
N GLY A 50 5.52 12.79 0.57
CA GLY A 50 6.84 13.42 0.48
C GLY A 50 6.77 14.89 0.02
N ALA A 51 5.92 15.19 -0.96
CA ALA A 51 5.69 16.56 -1.40
C ALA A 51 5.04 17.44 -0.31
N ALA A 52 4.11 16.88 0.48
CA ALA A 52 3.52 17.59 1.61
C ALA A 52 4.56 17.96 2.69
N LEU A 53 5.60 17.13 2.85
CA LEU A 53 6.72 17.41 3.76
C LEU A 53 7.57 18.61 3.29
N ILE A 54 7.68 18.81 1.98
CA ILE A 54 8.33 20.00 1.40
C ILE A 54 7.48 21.26 1.63
N GLN A 55 6.15 21.14 1.56
CA GLN A 55 5.23 22.27 1.72
C GLN A 55 5.01 22.67 3.19
N PHE A 56 5.08 21.72 4.13
CA PHE A 56 4.84 21.91 5.56
C PHE A 56 6.00 21.33 6.40
N PRO A 57 7.12 22.07 6.55
CA PRO A 57 8.29 21.58 7.28
C PRO A 57 8.12 21.53 8.81
N ASP A 58 7.12 22.20 9.39
CA ASP A 58 6.87 22.22 10.84
C ASP A 58 6.18 20.95 11.39
N ILE A 59 5.64 20.10 10.52
CA ILE A 59 4.97 18.87 10.93
C ILE A 59 6.00 17.75 11.03
N SER A 60 5.97 17.00 12.14
CA SER A 60 6.86 15.85 12.35
C SER A 60 6.86 14.91 11.12
N PRO A 61 8.03 14.54 10.58
CA PRO A 61 8.15 13.64 9.43
C PRO A 61 7.39 12.32 9.63
N VAL A 62 7.33 11.82 10.87
CA VAL A 62 6.62 10.59 11.23
C VAL A 62 5.11 10.76 11.09
N ALA A 63 4.57 11.94 11.43
CA ALA A 63 3.13 12.22 11.32
C ALA A 63 2.68 12.32 9.86
N ILE A 64 3.49 12.93 9.00
CA ILE A 64 3.22 13.01 7.55
C ILE A 64 3.32 11.62 6.91
N ASN A 65 4.32 10.81 7.28
CA ASN A 65 4.42 9.42 6.81
C ASN A 65 3.22 8.58 7.27
N GLY A 66 2.77 8.74 8.53
CA GLY A 66 1.58 8.06 9.04
C GLY A 66 0.29 8.48 8.31
N LEU A 67 0.11 9.78 8.07
CA LEU A 67 -1.01 10.31 7.29
C LEU A 67 -0.97 9.85 5.84
N GLY A 68 0.19 9.90 5.20
CA GLY A 68 0.41 9.42 3.84
C GLY A 68 0.15 7.92 3.71
N ALA A 69 0.60 7.12 4.68
CA ALA A 69 0.33 5.69 4.72
C ALA A 69 -1.16 5.40 4.94
N GLY A 70 -1.81 6.11 5.87
CA GLY A 70 -3.25 5.97 6.12
C GLY A 70 -4.10 6.32 4.91
N LEU A 71 -3.85 7.49 4.30
CA LEU A 71 -4.47 7.90 3.03
C LEU A 71 -4.12 6.94 1.89
N GLY A 72 -2.91 6.40 1.88
CA GLY A 72 -2.43 5.39 0.94
C GLY A 72 -3.28 4.14 0.96
N ILE A 73 -3.49 3.60 2.16
CA ILE A 73 -4.29 2.41 2.40
C ILE A 73 -5.78 2.68 2.09
N LEU A 74 -6.29 3.84 2.48
CA LEU A 74 -7.69 4.23 2.30
C LEU A 74 -8.03 4.50 0.82
N GLY A 75 -7.13 5.18 0.11
CA GLY A 75 -7.20 5.38 -1.35
C GLY A 75 -7.09 4.07 -2.11
N TYR A 76 -6.22 3.16 -1.66
CA TYR A 76 -6.14 1.82 -2.21
C TYR A 76 -7.45 1.03 -2.03
N GLN A 77 -8.03 0.99 -0.82
CA GLN A 77 -9.33 0.37 -0.55
C GLN A 77 -10.45 0.93 -1.45
N PHE A 78 -10.50 2.26 -1.60
CA PHE A 78 -11.48 2.91 -2.47
C PHE A 78 -11.29 2.56 -3.95
N CYS A 79 -10.05 2.59 -4.43
CA CYS A 79 -9.75 2.30 -5.82
C CYS A 79 -9.96 0.82 -6.16
N GLU A 80 -9.70 -0.10 -5.23
CA GLU A 80 -10.04 -1.51 -5.34
C GLU A 80 -11.55 -1.73 -5.47
N LEU A 81 -12.35 -1.10 -4.60
CA LEU A 81 -13.80 -1.17 -4.68
C LEU A 81 -14.33 -0.59 -5.99
N TRP A 82 -13.75 0.52 -6.45
CA TRP A 82 -14.11 1.15 -7.71
C TRP A 82 -13.73 0.30 -8.94
N LEU A 83 -12.54 -0.30 -8.93
CA LEU A 83 -12.05 -1.18 -9.98
C LEU A 83 -12.87 -2.47 -10.05
N ARG A 84 -13.22 -3.06 -8.90
CA ARG A 84 -14.15 -4.20 -8.78
C ARG A 84 -15.52 -3.86 -9.36
N ARG A 85 -16.05 -2.66 -9.09
CA ARG A 85 -17.32 -2.18 -9.66
C ARG A 85 -17.27 -1.95 -11.16
N ARG A 86 -16.15 -1.43 -11.70
CA ARG A 86 -16.03 -1.09 -13.13
C ARG A 86 -15.76 -2.29 -14.03
N LEU A 87 -15.16 -3.36 -13.50
CA LEU A 87 -14.82 -4.57 -14.26
C LEU A 87 -15.88 -5.69 -14.19
N GLY A 88 -16.98 -5.53 -13.46
CA GLY A 88 -18.17 -6.39 -13.58
C GLY A 88 -17.90 -7.90 -13.46
N GLY A 89 -17.28 -8.34 -12.36
CA GLY A 89 -17.06 -9.76 -12.07
C GLY A 89 -17.72 -10.17 -10.76
N ASP A 90 -19.03 -10.42 -10.81
CA ASP A 90 -19.67 -11.30 -9.84
C ASP A 90 -18.98 -12.68 -9.91
N LYS A 91 -18.28 -13.04 -8.84
CA LYS A 91 -18.27 -14.40 -8.34
C LYS A 91 -18.51 -14.33 -6.84
N ARG A 92 -19.79 -14.39 -6.47
CA ARG A 92 -20.23 -15.31 -5.43
C ARG A 92 -19.41 -16.61 -5.51
N GLU A 93 -18.59 -16.88 -4.51
CA GLU A 93 -18.41 -18.25 -4.04
C GLU A 93 -19.27 -18.38 -2.78
N THR A 94 -20.55 -18.68 -3.00
CA THR A 94 -21.30 -19.51 -2.07
C THR A 94 -20.96 -20.94 -2.43
N LYS A 95 -20.45 -21.71 -1.47
CA LYS A 95 -20.53 -23.18 -1.28
C LYS A 95 -19.32 -23.61 -0.44
N GLU A 96 -19.43 -24.21 0.74
CA GLU A 96 -20.53 -24.82 1.51
C GLU A 96 -20.23 -24.64 3.02
#